data_AF-A0A1G1A2G6-F1
#
_entry.id   AF-A0A1G1A2G6-F1
#
_cell.length_a   1.000
_cell.length_b   1.000
_cell.length_c   1.000
_cell.angle_alpha   90.00
_cell.angle_beta   90.00
_cell.angle_gamma   90.00
#
_symmetry.space_group_name_H-M   'P 1'
#
loop_
_entity.id
_entity.type
_entity.pdbx_description
1 polymer ?
#
loop_
_entity_poly.entity_id
_entity_poly.type
_entity_poly.pdbx_seq_one_letter_code
_entity_poly.pdbx_strand_id
1 'polypeptide(L)'
;MKKPQNDVGSKDMTRHNNDMRAHRFHAYWQNVEGRSVFTMPRAEWQSLGDSSGQPFEIDISTTPIAAVGKDAPLVAAVAQRYSTDTDAITICRYDDKDQPTPYNVDHYRVWKKLPQHHDFHKIVKASDTHAGPMLEEFMNENVFIVKDDPGPDHWLSEPPKAVEIVINKEMSQPSSACDSKTCGF
;
A
#
# COMPACT_ATOMS: atom_id res chain seq x y z
N MET A 1 19.54 -49.25 -20.06
CA MET A 1 18.53 -48.27 -19.61
C MET A 1 19.13 -47.46 -18.47
N LYS A 2 19.44 -46.17 -18.69
CA LYS A 2 19.91 -45.25 -17.63
C LYS A 2 18.70 -44.50 -17.07
N LYS A 3 18.50 -44.52 -15.75
CA LYS A 3 17.46 -43.73 -15.07
C LYS A 3 17.90 -42.25 -15.04
N PRO A 4 16.99 -41.29 -15.28
CA PRO A 4 17.29 -39.88 -15.08
C PRO A 4 17.36 -39.58 -13.57
N GLN A 5 18.45 -38.93 -13.17
CA GLN A 5 18.61 -38.33 -11.84
C GLN A 5 17.91 -36.97 -11.87
N ASN A 6 16.80 -36.84 -11.14
CA ASN A 6 16.11 -35.57 -10.98
C ASN A 6 16.83 -34.75 -9.92
N ASP A 7 17.45 -33.65 -10.36
CA ASP A 7 18.06 -32.62 -9.52
C ASP A 7 16.98 -31.68 -8.98
N VAL A 8 16.42 -32.03 -7.82
CA VAL A 8 15.35 -31.26 -7.14
C VAL A 8 15.95 -30.37 -6.03
N GLY A 9 17.24 -30.49 -5.71
CA GLY A 9 17.87 -29.85 -4.55
C GLY A 9 18.27 -28.38 -4.71
N SER A 10 18.47 -27.89 -5.94
CA SER A 10 19.04 -26.55 -6.17
C SER A 10 18.02 -25.40 -6.13
N LYS A 11 16.72 -25.65 -6.35
CA LYS A 11 15.71 -24.57 -6.40
C LYS A 11 15.27 -24.07 -5.03
N ASP A 12 15.13 -24.96 -4.04
CA ASP A 12 14.63 -24.58 -2.71
C ASP A 12 15.64 -23.81 -1.86
N MET A 13 16.93 -24.13 -1.93
CA MET A 13 17.97 -23.34 -1.26
C MET A 13 18.11 -21.93 -1.85
N THR A 14 17.85 -21.78 -3.16
CA THR A 14 17.88 -20.47 -3.82
C THR A 14 16.73 -19.60 -3.30
N ARG A 15 15.50 -20.13 -3.21
CA ARG A 15 14.35 -19.37 -2.66
C ARG A 15 14.56 -18.89 -1.23
N HIS A 16 15.09 -19.74 -0.34
CA HIS A 16 15.29 -19.36 1.07
C HIS A 16 16.34 -18.26 1.26
N ASN A 17 17.45 -18.29 0.51
CA ASN A 17 18.43 -17.20 0.53
C ASN A 17 17.90 -15.90 -0.08
N ASN A 18 16.93 -16.00 -1.00
CA ASN A 18 16.33 -14.85 -1.66
C ASN A 18 15.43 -14.06 -0.70
N ASP A 19 14.61 -14.73 0.11
CA ASP A 19 13.79 -14.10 1.15
C ASP A 19 14.65 -13.32 2.16
N MET A 20 15.78 -13.89 2.59
CA MET A 20 16.66 -13.23 3.56
C MET A 20 17.24 -11.91 3.03
N ARG A 21 17.54 -11.81 1.73
CA ARG A 21 18.07 -10.57 1.13
C ARG A 21 16.99 -9.51 0.96
N ALA A 22 15.79 -9.90 0.53
CA ALA A 22 14.64 -8.99 0.47
C ALA A 22 14.29 -8.43 1.87
N HIS A 23 14.35 -9.28 2.90
CA HIS A 23 14.11 -8.86 4.28
C HIS A 23 15.16 -7.85 4.77
N ARG A 24 16.45 -8.07 4.46
CA ARG A 24 17.51 -7.11 4.78
C ARG A 24 17.29 -5.79 4.07
N PHE A 25 17.00 -5.81 2.78
CA PHE A 25 16.69 -4.61 2.01
C PHE A 25 15.56 -3.80 2.64
N HIS A 26 14.44 -4.47 2.97
CA HIS A 26 13.29 -3.84 3.62
C HIS A 26 13.64 -3.22 4.98
N ALA A 27 14.34 -3.96 5.85
CA ALA A 27 14.76 -3.46 7.16
C ALA A 27 15.67 -2.23 7.06
N TYR A 28 16.61 -2.23 6.11
CA TYR A 28 17.47 -1.08 5.89
C TYR A 28 16.72 0.11 5.30
N TRP A 29 15.75 -0.13 4.41
CA TRP A 29 14.94 0.96 3.90
C TRP A 29 14.13 1.62 5.01
N GLN A 30 13.48 0.85 5.88
CA GLN A 30 12.81 1.39 7.06
C GLN A 30 13.73 2.25 7.92
N ASN A 31 14.99 1.83 8.09
CA ASN A 31 15.99 2.59 8.82
C ASN A 31 16.35 3.92 8.13
N VAL A 32 16.55 3.90 6.81
CA VAL A 32 16.92 5.10 6.02
C VAL A 32 15.77 6.12 5.97
N GLU A 33 14.53 5.67 5.79
CA GLU A 33 13.37 6.57 5.83
C GLU A 33 13.09 7.10 7.24
N GLY A 34 13.51 6.36 8.28
CA GLY A 34 13.11 6.60 9.66
C GLY A 34 11.60 6.38 9.87
N ARG A 35 10.94 5.64 8.98
CA ARG A 35 9.49 5.46 8.92
C ARG A 35 9.12 4.02 8.65
N SER A 36 7.85 3.71 8.90
CA SER A 36 7.28 2.42 8.50
C SER A 36 7.18 2.35 6.98
N VAL A 37 7.90 1.40 6.41
CA VAL A 37 7.77 0.97 5.02
C VAL A 37 7.00 -0.34 5.04
N PHE A 38 5.96 -0.43 4.22
CA PHE A 38 5.18 -1.64 4.00
C PHE A 38 5.37 -2.09 2.55
N THR A 39 5.23 -3.39 2.31
CA THR A 39 5.38 -3.98 0.98
C THR A 39 4.10 -4.69 0.56
N MET A 40 3.70 -4.54 -0.70
CA MET A 40 2.53 -5.21 -1.28
C MET A 40 2.86 -5.68 -2.70
N PRO A 41 2.40 -6.87 -3.13
CA PRO A 41 2.53 -7.28 -4.52
C PRO A 41 1.89 -6.27 -5.46
N ARG A 42 2.60 -5.94 -6.55
CA ARG A 42 2.15 -4.94 -7.53
C ARG A 42 0.83 -5.34 -8.18
N ALA A 43 0.63 -6.63 -8.44
CA ALA A 43 -0.61 -7.13 -9.02
C ALA A 43 -1.80 -6.88 -8.10
N GLU A 44 -1.62 -7.06 -6.78
CA GLU A 44 -2.66 -6.77 -5.79
C GLU A 44 -2.93 -5.26 -5.72
N TRP A 45 -1.88 -4.42 -5.69
CA TRP A 45 -2.05 -2.96 -5.74
C TRP A 45 -2.83 -2.50 -6.97
N GLN A 46 -2.53 -3.06 -8.14
CA GLN A 46 -3.24 -2.77 -9.39
C GLN A 46 -4.70 -3.24 -9.36
N SER A 47 -5.01 -4.30 -8.61
CA SER A 47 -6.38 -4.81 -8.48
C SER A 47 -7.28 -3.93 -7.62
N LEU A 48 -6.72 -3.04 -6.78
CA LEU A 48 -7.49 -2.11 -5.95
C LEU A 48 -8.21 -1.04 -6.77
N GLY A 49 -7.73 -0.71 -7.97
CA GLY A 49 -8.38 0.25 -8.84
C GLY A 49 -7.45 0.89 -9.86
N ASP A 50 -8.04 1.44 -10.93
CA ASP A 50 -7.27 2.14 -11.95
C ASP A 50 -6.96 3.57 -11.51
N SER A 51 -5.67 3.84 -11.39
CA SER A 51 -5.10 5.11 -10.96
C SER A 51 -5.14 6.14 -12.10
N SER A 52 -6.32 6.42 -12.64
CA SER A 52 -6.56 7.36 -13.76
C SER A 52 -6.28 8.85 -13.45
N GLY A 53 -5.55 9.13 -12.37
CA GLY A 53 -5.27 10.48 -11.85
C GLY A 53 -6.38 11.03 -10.94
N GLN A 54 -7.58 10.46 -11.01
CA GLN A 54 -8.67 10.79 -10.09
C GLN A 54 -8.53 9.97 -8.79
N PRO A 55 -8.91 10.55 -7.64
CA PRO A 55 -9.01 9.80 -6.40
C PRO A 55 -10.03 8.67 -6.53
N PHE A 56 -9.69 7.49 -6.02
CA PHE A 56 -10.56 6.33 -5.96
C PHE A 56 -10.50 5.70 -4.57
N GLU A 57 -11.61 5.12 -4.15
CA GLU A 57 -11.69 4.43 -2.87
C GLU A 57 -10.88 3.13 -2.86
N ILE A 58 -10.24 2.84 -1.73
CA ILE A 58 -9.57 1.56 -1.50
C ILE A 58 -10.07 0.93 -0.20
N ASP A 59 -10.22 -0.39 -0.22
CA ASP A 59 -10.42 -1.17 1.00
C ASP A 59 -9.06 -1.36 1.71
N ILE A 60 -8.85 -0.64 2.81
CA ILE A 60 -7.58 -0.77 3.56
C ILE A 60 -7.44 -2.13 4.25
N SER A 61 -8.53 -2.87 4.47
CA SER A 61 -8.49 -4.16 5.14
C SER A 61 -7.74 -5.22 4.32
N THR A 62 -7.68 -5.04 2.99
CA THR A 62 -6.93 -5.89 2.07
C THR A 62 -5.50 -5.39 1.83
N THR A 63 -5.04 -4.39 2.59
CA THR A 63 -3.70 -3.80 2.44
C THR A 63 -2.81 -4.07 3.65
N PRO A 64 -1.48 -3.98 3.51
CA PRO A 64 -0.54 -4.08 4.65
C PRO A 64 -0.74 -3.03 5.74
N ILE A 65 -1.50 -1.95 5.49
CA ILE A 65 -1.78 -0.87 6.43
C ILE A 65 -3.14 -1.02 7.13
N ALA A 66 -3.78 -2.19 7.05
CA ALA A 66 -5.06 -2.50 7.69
C ALA A 66 -5.12 -2.20 9.20
N ALA A 67 -3.98 -2.23 9.89
CA ALA A 67 -3.91 -1.90 11.32
C ALA A 67 -4.32 -0.46 11.64
N VAL A 68 -4.21 0.47 10.68
CA VAL A 68 -4.53 1.89 10.87
C VAL A 68 -6.03 2.10 11.14
N GLY A 69 -6.89 1.24 10.61
CA GLY A 69 -8.35 1.32 10.79
C GLY A 69 -8.88 0.69 12.08
N LYS A 70 -8.01 0.19 12.98
CA LYS A 70 -8.47 -0.57 14.17
C LYS A 70 -8.92 0.29 15.34
N ASP A 71 -8.26 1.43 15.54
CA ASP A 71 -8.42 2.21 16.78
C ASP A 71 -9.50 3.30 16.69
N ALA A 72 -9.89 3.69 15.48
CA ALA A 72 -10.91 4.71 15.24
C ALA A 72 -11.77 4.36 14.01
N PRO A 73 -13.05 4.79 13.98
CA PRO A 73 -13.90 4.67 12.81
C PRO A 73 -13.21 5.21 11.55
N LEU A 74 -13.02 4.32 10.57
CA LEU A 74 -12.58 4.70 9.24
C LEU A 74 -13.72 5.47 8.57
N VAL A 75 -13.42 6.69 8.10
CA VAL A 75 -14.35 7.47 7.29
C VAL A 75 -14.22 7.02 5.84
N ALA A 76 -12.99 7.09 5.31
CA ALA A 76 -12.67 6.61 3.98
C ALA A 76 -11.16 6.43 3.85
N ALA A 77 -10.77 5.61 2.88
CA ALA A 77 -9.40 5.55 2.40
C ALA A 77 -9.39 5.72 0.88
N VAL A 78 -8.56 6.62 0.41
CA VAL A 78 -8.55 7.05 -0.99
C VAL A 78 -7.15 6.94 -1.52
N ALA A 79 -7.00 6.35 -2.70
CA ALA A 79 -5.75 6.36 -3.45
C ALA A 79 -5.86 7.32 -4.64
N GLN A 80 -4.74 7.97 -4.98
CA GLN A 80 -4.64 8.84 -6.14
C GLN A 80 -3.28 8.72 -6.80
N ARG A 81 -3.24 8.69 -8.14
CA ARG A 81 -1.98 8.75 -8.89
C ARG A 81 -1.42 10.16 -8.84
N TYR A 82 -0.20 10.31 -8.34
CA TYR A 82 0.53 11.58 -8.40
C TYR A 82 1.43 11.64 -9.64
N SER A 83 2.06 10.52 -10.00
CA SER A 83 2.91 10.38 -11.19
C SER A 83 2.83 8.96 -11.77
N THR A 84 3.54 8.72 -12.88
CA THR A 84 3.67 7.37 -13.45
C THR A 84 4.24 6.36 -12.45
N ASP A 85 5.06 6.83 -11.51
CA ASP A 85 5.87 5.99 -10.62
C ASP A 85 5.52 6.17 -9.13
N THR A 86 4.61 7.09 -8.82
CA THR A 86 4.18 7.39 -7.44
C THR A 86 2.67 7.54 -7.36
N ASP A 87 2.06 6.84 -6.42
CA ASP A 87 0.68 7.09 -5.99
C ASP A 87 0.70 7.61 -4.53
N ALA A 88 -0.42 8.18 -4.09
CA ALA A 88 -0.63 8.60 -2.71
C ALA A 88 -1.87 7.89 -2.15
N ILE A 89 -1.84 7.55 -0.87
CA ILE A 89 -3.00 7.08 -0.12
C ILE A 89 -3.29 8.11 0.97
N THR A 90 -4.54 8.50 1.09
CA THR A 90 -5.06 9.32 2.18
C THR A 90 -6.07 8.49 2.95
N ILE A 91 -5.80 8.26 4.24
CA ILE A 91 -6.72 7.60 5.16
C ILE A 91 -7.30 8.67 6.07
N CYS A 92 -8.63 8.80 6.09
CA CYS A 92 -9.34 9.71 6.98
C CYS A 92 -10.10 8.89 8.03
N ARG A 93 -9.85 9.20 9.30
CA ARG A 93 -10.52 8.59 10.46
C ARG A 93 -11.25 9.68 11.24
N TYR A 94 -12.31 9.30 11.94
CA TYR A 94 -13.09 10.23 12.77
C TYR A 94 -13.04 9.81 14.23
N ASP A 95 -12.65 10.74 15.12
CA ASP A 95 -12.75 10.58 16.57
C ASP A 95 -13.36 11.84 17.20
N ASP A 96 -14.55 11.70 17.78
CA ASP A 96 -15.27 12.81 18.44
C ASP A 96 -14.56 13.29 19.72
N LYS A 97 -13.56 12.56 20.22
CA LYS A 97 -12.74 13.02 21.35
C LYS A 97 -11.70 14.07 20.95
N ASP A 98 -11.39 14.20 19.66
CA ASP A 98 -10.36 15.09 19.12
C ASP A 98 -10.91 16.48 18.73
N GLN A 99 -12.08 16.87 19.26
CA GLN A 99 -12.66 18.19 19.04
C GLN A 99 -11.67 19.31 19.44
N PRO A 100 -11.55 20.40 18.63
CA PRO A 100 -12.44 20.80 17.53
C PRO A 100 -12.07 20.21 16.15
N THR A 101 -11.10 19.29 16.07
CA THR A 101 -10.57 18.72 14.82
C THR A 101 -10.73 17.20 14.81
N PRO A 102 -11.96 16.67 14.70
CA PRO A 102 -12.23 15.25 14.87
C PRO A 102 -11.73 14.37 13.70
N TYR A 103 -11.30 14.96 12.59
CA TYR A 103 -10.79 14.21 11.43
C TYR A 103 -9.28 14.06 11.49
N ASN A 104 -8.83 12.82 11.67
CA ASN A 104 -7.43 12.41 11.65
C ASN A 104 -7.06 11.90 10.26
N VAL A 105 -6.12 12.57 9.59
CA VAL A 105 -5.72 12.28 8.22
C VAL A 105 -4.29 11.75 8.16
N ASP A 106 -4.13 10.50 7.78
CA ASP A 106 -2.81 9.89 7.54
C ASP A 106 -2.52 9.82 6.04
N HIS A 107 -1.33 10.26 5.64
CA HIS A 107 -0.85 10.21 4.26
C HIS A 107 0.20 9.13 4.09
N TYR A 108 0.16 8.44 2.95
CA TYR A 108 1.17 7.47 2.54
C TYR A 108 1.57 7.71 1.10
N ARG A 109 2.85 7.52 0.80
CA ARG A 109 3.37 7.46 -0.57
C ARG A 109 3.56 6.03 -1.00
N VAL A 110 3.10 5.70 -2.20
CA VAL A 110 3.28 4.40 -2.84
C VAL A 110 4.31 4.52 -3.94
N TRP A 111 5.48 3.91 -3.73
CA TRP A 111 6.55 3.85 -4.71
C TRP A 111 6.37 2.64 -5.62
N LYS A 112 6.06 2.92 -6.89
CA LYS A 112 5.95 1.89 -7.93
C LYS A 112 7.29 1.61 -8.60
N LYS A 113 8.26 2.52 -8.58
CA LYS A 113 9.61 2.29 -9.10
C LYS A 113 10.67 2.86 -8.17
N LEU A 114 11.22 1.98 -7.35
CA LEU A 114 12.19 2.36 -6.34
C LEU A 114 13.54 2.89 -6.87
N PRO A 115 14.09 2.44 -8.02
CA PRO A 115 15.34 2.98 -8.52
C PRO A 115 15.34 4.49 -8.80
N GLN A 116 14.17 5.11 -8.91
CA GLN A 116 14.02 6.56 -9.06
C GLN A 116 14.04 7.32 -7.72
N HIS A 117 14.02 6.61 -6.59
CA HIS A 117 14.12 7.22 -5.27
C HIS A 117 15.51 7.83 -5.06
N HIS A 118 15.57 9.07 -4.59
CA HIS A 118 16.82 9.82 -4.45
C HIS A 118 17.87 9.12 -3.57
N ASP A 119 17.44 8.36 -2.56
CA ASP A 119 18.31 7.60 -1.66
C ASP A 119 18.51 6.13 -2.08
N PHE A 120 17.99 5.69 -3.23
CA PHE A 120 18.05 4.30 -3.66
C PHE A 120 19.47 3.71 -3.59
N HIS A 121 20.45 4.40 -4.15
CA HIS A 121 21.84 3.93 -4.14
C HIS A 121 22.42 3.83 -2.72
N LYS A 122 22.00 4.69 -1.78
CA LYS A 122 22.41 4.59 -0.38
C LYS A 122 21.81 3.36 0.28
N ILE A 123 20.52 3.09 0.03
CA ILE A 123 19.79 1.93 0.58
C ILE A 123 20.40 0.62 0.07
N VAL A 124 20.66 0.51 -1.24
CA VAL A 124 21.31 -0.65 -1.86
C VAL A 124 22.70 -0.88 -1.26
N LYS A 125 23.51 0.18 -1.15
CA LYS A 125 24.86 0.08 -0.57
C LYS A 125 24.84 -0.31 0.91
N ALA A 126 23.95 0.29 1.69
CA ALA A 126 23.85 0.06 3.14
C ALA A 126 23.31 -1.34 3.48
N SER A 127 22.43 -1.88 2.63
CA SER A 127 21.83 -3.21 2.83
C SER A 127 22.75 -4.38 2.49
N ASP A 128 23.99 -4.11 2.05
CA ASP A 128 24.93 -5.10 1.48
C ASP A 128 24.27 -6.00 0.41
N THR A 129 23.18 -5.51 -0.17
CA THR A 129 22.42 -6.22 -1.18
C THR A 129 23.00 -5.79 -2.51
N HIS A 130 23.68 -6.71 -3.17
CA HIS A 130 24.19 -6.45 -4.51
C HIS A 130 22.98 -6.17 -5.41
N ALA A 131 23.01 -5.04 -6.13
CA ALA A 131 22.06 -4.72 -7.19
C ALA A 131 22.22 -5.76 -8.31
N GLY A 132 21.53 -6.88 -8.16
CA GLY A 132 21.49 -7.96 -9.12
C GLY A 132 20.05 -8.29 -9.52
N PRO A 133 19.87 -9.24 -10.44
CA PRO A 133 18.57 -9.56 -11.03
C PRO A 133 17.46 -9.85 -10.02
N MET A 134 17.81 -10.42 -8.86
CA MET A 134 16.84 -10.73 -7.80
C MET A 134 16.27 -9.51 -7.08
N LEU A 135 17.11 -8.51 -6.75
CA LEU A 135 16.62 -7.28 -6.12
C LEU A 135 15.75 -6.52 -7.12
N GLU A 136 16.16 -6.53 -8.39
CA GLU A 136 15.39 -5.98 -9.48
C GLU A 136 14.03 -6.68 -9.64
N GLU A 137 13.99 -8.01 -9.62
CA GLU A 137 12.75 -8.81 -9.62
C GLU A 137 11.86 -8.43 -8.43
N PHE A 138 12.40 -8.43 -7.21
CA PHE A 138 11.65 -8.04 -6.01
C PHE A 138 11.05 -6.63 -6.11
N MET A 139 11.83 -5.65 -6.57
CA MET A 139 11.35 -4.28 -6.76
C MET A 139 10.31 -4.16 -7.88
N ASN A 140 10.42 -4.98 -8.93
CA ASN A 140 9.49 -4.99 -10.05
C ASN A 140 8.18 -5.70 -9.68
N GLU A 141 8.22 -6.69 -8.80
CA GLU A 141 7.04 -7.44 -8.36
C GLU A 141 6.26 -6.76 -7.24
N ASN A 142 6.87 -5.80 -6.52
CA ASN A 142 6.26 -5.16 -5.36
C ASN A 142 6.11 -3.64 -5.52
N VAL A 143 5.17 -3.08 -4.78
CA VAL A 143 5.11 -1.65 -4.46
C VAL A 143 5.44 -1.46 -2.99
N PHE A 144 5.91 -0.26 -2.67
CA PHE A 144 6.33 0.09 -1.31
C PHE A 144 5.53 1.27 -0.80
N ILE A 145 4.88 1.10 0.34
CA ILE A 145 3.98 2.07 0.94
C ILE A 145 4.71 2.68 2.14
N VAL A 146 4.95 3.98 2.12
CA VAL A 146 5.70 4.70 3.16
C VAL A 146 4.76 5.70 3.81
N LYS A 147 4.61 5.63 5.14
CA LYS A 147 3.83 6.63 5.88
C LYS A 147 4.56 7.97 5.84
N ASP A 148 3.84 9.05 5.55
CA ASP A 148 4.39 10.41 5.66
C ASP A 148 4.30 10.95 7.09
N ASP A 149 5.15 11.93 7.39
CA ASP A 149 5.04 12.64 8.66
C ASP A 149 3.70 13.41 8.70
N PRO A 150 3.09 13.57 9.89
CA PRO A 150 1.91 14.41 10.05
C PRO A 150 2.14 15.81 9.47
N GLY A 151 1.31 16.17 8.49
CA GLY A 151 1.27 17.50 7.89
C GLY A 151 0.39 18.47 8.67
N PRO A 152 0.28 19.74 8.22
CA PRO A 152 -0.67 20.70 8.77
C PRO A 152 -2.14 20.28 8.63
N ASP A 153 -2.42 19.30 7.77
CA ASP A 153 -3.72 18.73 7.49
C ASP A 153 -3.97 17.41 8.22
N HIS A 154 -3.11 17.02 9.18
CA HIS A 154 -3.28 15.79 9.94
C HIS A 154 -4.53 15.82 10.84
N TRP A 155 -4.86 17.00 11.38
CA TRP A 155 -6.05 17.22 12.20
C TRP A 155 -6.92 18.30 11.56
N LEU A 156 -8.13 17.93 11.14
CA LEU A 156 -9.04 18.83 10.45
C LEU A 156 -10.41 18.87 11.12
N SER A 157 -11.08 20.01 10.98
CA SER A 157 -12.49 20.17 11.35
C SER A 157 -13.44 19.54 10.31
N GLU A 158 -12.97 19.33 9.09
CA GLU A 158 -13.71 18.80 7.96
C GLU A 158 -12.83 17.81 7.17
N PRO A 159 -13.41 16.78 6.53
CA PRO A 159 -12.63 15.82 5.77
C PRO A 159 -11.98 16.46 4.52
N PRO A 160 -10.84 15.93 4.03
CA PRO A 160 -10.24 16.42 2.79
C PRO A 160 -11.18 16.27 1.58
N LYS A 161 -11.13 17.20 0.63
CA LYS A 161 -11.96 17.17 -0.60
C LYS A 161 -11.90 15.84 -1.36
N ALA A 162 -10.73 15.21 -1.43
CA ALA A 162 -10.58 13.91 -2.10
C ALA A 162 -11.41 12.81 -1.42
N VAL A 163 -11.52 12.86 -0.09
CA VAL A 163 -12.36 11.97 0.73
C VAL A 163 -13.83 12.33 0.57
N GLU A 164 -14.19 13.61 0.58
CA GLU A 164 -15.57 14.06 0.34
C GLU A 164 -16.13 13.58 -1.00
N ILE A 165 -15.33 13.62 -2.07
CA ILE A 165 -15.74 13.17 -3.41
C ILE A 165 -16.17 11.70 -3.38
N VAL A 166 -15.42 10.86 -2.65
CA VAL A 166 -15.71 9.43 -2.53
C VAL A 166 -16.97 9.20 -1.70
N ILE A 167 -17.08 9.82 -0.52
CA ILE A 167 -18.25 9.72 0.36
C ILE A 167 -19.53 10.14 -0.39
N ASN A 168 -19.49 11.28 -1.07
CA ASN A 168 -20.66 11.80 -1.80
C ASN A 168 -21.07 10.91 -2.97
N LYS A 169 -20.09 10.24 -3.61
CA LYS A 169 -20.35 9.28 -4.68
C LYS A 169 -21.11 8.07 -4.16
N GLU A 170 -20.73 7.54 -3.00
CA GLU A 170 -21.44 6.42 -2.36
C GLU A 170 -22.87 6.80 -1.98
N MET A 171 -23.07 7.98 -1.38
CA MET A 171 -24.40 8.47 -1.01
C MET A 171 -25.32 8.73 -2.22
N SER A 172 -24.74 9.01 -3.39
CA SER A 172 -25.49 9.28 -4.62
C SER A 172 -25.84 8.01 -5.40
N GLN A 173 -25.26 6.85 -5.07
CA GLN A 173 -25.65 5.60 -5.69
C GLN A 173 -26.89 5.05 -4.97
N PRO A 174 -28.05 4.91 -5.65
CA PRO A 174 -29.22 4.31 -5.02
C PRO A 174 -28.84 2.90 -4.58
N SER A 175 -28.99 2.60 -3.29
CA SER A 175 -28.73 1.26 -2.77
C SER A 175 -29.51 0.29 -3.65
N SER A 176 -28.82 -0.58 -4.37
CA SER A 176 -29.42 -1.70 -5.10
C SER A 176 -30.02 -2.63 -4.04
N ALA A 177 -31.21 -2.26 -3.57
CA ALA A 177 -31.92 -2.95 -2.54
C ALA A 177 -32.43 -4.27 -3.12
N CYS A 178 -31.96 -5.36 -2.52
CA CYS A 178 -32.63 -6.65 -2.40
C CYS A 178 -33.66 -6.95 -3.49
N ASP A 179 -33.23 -7.68 -4.53
CA ASP A 179 -34.16 -8.43 -5.38
C ASP A 179 -34.79 -9.55 -4.52
N SER A 180 -35.86 -9.20 -3.83
CA SER A 180 -36.68 -10.07 -3.00
C SER A 180 -37.50 -11.03 -3.87
N LYS A 181 -36.83 -11.90 -4.62
CA LYS A 181 -37.45 -12.97 -5.41
C LYS A 181 -36.89 -14.31 -4.97
N THR A 182 -37.29 -14.76 -3.77
CA THR A 182 -37.38 -16.19 -3.39
C THR A 182 -38.13 -16.34 -2.07
N CYS A 183 -39.32 -15.75 -1.97
CA CYS A 183 -40.38 -16.32 -1.14
C CYS A 183 -41.28 -17.15 -2.08
N GLY A 184 -40.84 -18.38 -2.38
CA GLY A 184 -41.66 -19.41 -2.99
C GLY A 184 -42.18 -20.32 -1.88
N PHE A 185 -43.50 -20.40 -1.79
CA PHE A 185 -44.31 -21.23 -0.88
C PHE A 185 -44.01 -22.72 -0.97
#